data_AF-A0A7S3DM05-F1
#
_entry.id   AF-A0A7S3DM05-F1
#
_cell.length_a   1.000
_cell.length_b   1.000
_cell.length_c   1.000
_cell.angle_alpha   90.00
_cell.angle_beta   90.00
_cell.angle_gamma   90.00
#
_symmetry.space_group_name_H-M   'P 1'
#
loop_
_entity.id
_entity.type
_entity.pdbx_description
1 polymer ?
#
loop_
_entity_poly.entity_id
_entity_poly.type
_entity_poly.pdbx_seq_one_letter_code
_entity_poly.pdbx_strand_id
1 'polypeptide(L)'
;KGRVGRRFIKKVADLFRACRERSMNSEQIVIFVAVVLQRTHGVKAAKDIRKLLERRMDLWEEGKATSLVDGLEDECLSANGGGGARDEEAMARAYNGKVLSGRLRSACRNLVNKDCGGVLQPDEACTKTGKPVLDVLRSKHPQMRDCPLDGRDPATFERYDRCPAPLPPSITEEVVAKVASKLSGTAGPSGVDAVALANWLLRFGQESQAL
;
A
#
# COMPACT_ATOMS: atom_id res chain seq x y z
N LYS A 1 9.19 -5.81 -18.16
CA LYS A 1 9.16 -4.53 -18.91
C LYS A 1 8.30 -4.77 -20.16
N GLY A 2 7.19 -4.05 -20.34
CA GLY A 2 6.26 -4.29 -21.46
C GLY A 2 5.35 -3.08 -21.70
N ARG A 3 4.69 -3.02 -22.85
CA ARG A 3 3.85 -1.88 -23.27
C ARG A 3 2.78 -1.52 -22.23
N VAL A 4 2.03 -2.52 -21.75
CA VAL A 4 0.99 -2.37 -20.72
C VAL A 4 1.55 -1.76 -19.43
N GLY A 5 2.71 -2.24 -18.97
CA GLY A 5 3.33 -1.72 -17.75
C GLY A 5 3.80 -0.26 -17.90
N ARG A 6 4.30 0.14 -19.08
CA ARG A 6 4.64 1.55 -19.34
C ARG A 6 3.39 2.44 -19.33
N ARG A 7 2.30 1.99 -19.94
CA ARG A 7 1.00 2.69 -19.92
C ARG A 7 0.50 2.88 -18.48
N PHE A 8 0.58 1.83 -17.67
CA PHE A 8 0.20 1.90 -16.25
C PHE A 8 1.02 2.96 -15.51
N ILE A 9 2.35 2.93 -15.63
CA ILE A 9 3.22 3.90 -14.95
C ILE A 9 2.97 5.33 -15.42
N LYS A 10 2.77 5.53 -16.73
CA LYS A 10 2.39 6.82 -17.29
C LYS A 10 1.14 7.38 -16.63
N LYS A 11 0.10 6.56 -16.47
CA LYS A 11 -1.14 6.97 -15.80
C LYS A 11 -0.93 7.28 -14.32
N VAL A 12 -0.11 6.51 -13.61
CA VAL A 12 0.24 6.84 -12.22
C VAL A 12 0.94 8.21 -12.17
N ALA A 13 1.90 8.49 -13.06
CA ALA A 13 2.60 9.77 -13.13
C ALA A 13 1.64 10.94 -13.44
N ASP A 14 0.69 10.74 -14.36
CA ASP A 14 -0.33 11.74 -14.68
C ASP A 14 -1.25 12.03 -13.48
N LEU A 15 -1.65 11.01 -12.72
CA LEU A 15 -2.43 11.19 -11.49
C LEU A 15 -1.64 11.92 -10.40
N PHE A 16 -0.34 11.63 -10.24
CA PHE A 16 0.52 12.39 -9.34
C PHE A 16 0.64 13.85 -9.77
N ARG A 17 0.74 14.12 -11.07
CA ARG A 17 0.75 15.49 -11.60
C ARG A 17 -0.57 16.21 -11.28
N ALA A 18 -1.71 15.59 -11.55
CA ALA A 18 -3.02 16.14 -11.23
C ALA A 18 -3.19 16.43 -9.72
N CYS A 19 -2.68 15.55 -8.87
CA CYS A 19 -2.69 15.76 -7.42
C CYS A 19 -1.81 16.97 -7.01
N ARG A 20 -0.64 17.14 -7.62
CA ARG A 20 0.23 18.32 -7.39
C ARG A 20 -0.42 19.62 -7.85
N GLU A 21 -1.15 19.58 -8.97
CA GLU A 21 -1.92 20.69 -9.52
C GLU A 21 -3.24 20.94 -8.77
N ARG A 22 -3.57 20.10 -7.78
CA ARG A 22 -4.82 20.14 -7.00
C ARG A 22 -6.09 20.02 -7.83
N SER A 23 -6.02 19.38 -9.00
CA SER A 23 -7.20 19.05 -9.81
C SER A 23 -7.88 17.76 -9.36
N MET A 24 -7.15 16.88 -8.65
CA MET A 24 -7.65 15.61 -8.13
C MET A 24 -7.14 15.31 -6.71
N ASN A 25 -7.92 14.53 -5.97
CA ASN A 25 -7.54 14.03 -4.64
C ASN A 25 -6.53 12.87 -4.73
N SER A 26 -5.63 12.77 -3.76
CA SER A 26 -4.62 11.70 -3.70
C SER A 26 -5.20 10.29 -3.60
N GLU A 27 -6.42 10.16 -3.07
CA GLU A 27 -7.15 8.88 -2.99
C GLU A 27 -7.34 8.23 -4.36
N GLN A 28 -7.49 9.03 -5.42
CA GLN A 28 -7.63 8.53 -6.79
C GLN A 28 -6.44 7.66 -7.21
N ILE A 29 -5.22 7.97 -6.74
CA ILE A 29 -4.02 7.19 -7.01
C ILE A 29 -4.12 5.83 -6.31
N VAL A 30 -4.53 5.83 -5.05
CA VAL A 30 -4.67 4.60 -4.24
C VAL A 30 -5.71 3.68 -4.86
N ILE A 31 -6.88 4.24 -5.22
CA ILE A 31 -7.98 3.51 -5.86
C ILE A 31 -7.55 2.97 -7.21
N PHE A 32 -6.96 3.82 -8.09
CA PHE A 32 -6.51 3.39 -9.41
C PHE A 32 -5.58 2.18 -9.33
N VAL A 33 -4.60 2.25 -8.44
CA VAL A 33 -3.61 1.17 -8.28
C VAL A 33 -4.26 -0.10 -7.77
N ALA A 34 -5.09 0.00 -6.72
CA ALA A 34 -5.78 -1.15 -6.14
C ALA A 34 -6.68 -1.84 -7.17
N VAL A 35 -7.49 -1.04 -7.88
CA VAL A 35 -8.47 -1.50 -8.87
C VAL A 35 -7.79 -2.11 -10.09
N VAL A 36 -6.81 -1.44 -10.69
CA VAL A 36 -6.18 -1.91 -11.92
C VAL A 36 -5.37 -3.19 -11.65
N LEU A 37 -4.60 -3.24 -10.56
CA LEU A 37 -3.71 -4.37 -10.27
C LEU A 37 -4.38 -5.52 -9.51
N GLN A 38 -5.67 -5.42 -9.18
CA GLN A 38 -6.36 -6.48 -8.43
C GLN A 38 -6.31 -7.82 -9.17
N ARG A 39 -5.97 -8.89 -8.44
CA ARG A 39 -5.91 -10.22 -9.04
C ARG A 39 -7.31 -10.80 -9.19
N THR A 40 -7.68 -11.16 -10.42
CA THR A 40 -8.93 -11.86 -10.73
C THR A 40 -8.76 -13.37 -10.61
N HIS A 41 -9.75 -14.04 -10.03
CA HIS A 41 -9.71 -15.51 -9.90
C HIS A 41 -9.78 -16.18 -11.28
N GLY A 42 -9.01 -17.26 -11.49
CA GLY A 42 -8.96 -17.97 -12.78
C GLY A 42 -8.07 -17.34 -13.85
N VAL A 43 -7.73 -16.04 -13.77
CA VAL A 43 -6.83 -15.38 -14.72
C VAL A 43 -5.36 -15.59 -14.30
N LYS A 44 -4.71 -16.60 -14.89
CA LYS A 44 -3.31 -16.96 -14.59
C LYS A 44 -2.34 -16.75 -15.76
N ALA A 45 -2.82 -16.80 -17.00
CA ALA A 45 -1.96 -16.70 -18.17
C ALA A 45 -1.53 -15.25 -18.43
N ALA A 46 -0.26 -15.06 -18.80
CA ALA A 46 0.30 -13.72 -19.01
C ALA A 46 -0.41 -12.91 -20.10
N LYS A 47 -0.97 -13.58 -21.11
CA LYS A 47 -1.78 -12.94 -22.17
C LYS A 47 -3.07 -12.35 -21.62
N ASP A 48 -3.76 -13.11 -20.78
CA ASP A 48 -5.05 -12.73 -20.22
C ASP A 48 -4.89 -11.67 -19.14
N ILE A 49 -3.84 -11.75 -18.33
CA ILE A 49 -3.47 -10.70 -17.37
C ILE A 49 -3.26 -9.36 -18.10
N ARG A 50 -2.54 -9.36 -19.23
CA ARG A 50 -2.32 -8.12 -20.01
C ARG A 50 -3.63 -7.54 -20.55
N LYS A 51 -4.50 -8.38 -21.11
CA LYS A 51 -5.82 -7.95 -21.61
C LYS A 51 -6.70 -7.39 -20.49
N LEU A 52 -6.66 -8.00 -19.32
CA LEU A 52 -7.39 -7.53 -18.14
C LEU A 52 -6.90 -6.13 -17.72
N LEU A 53 -5.59 -5.95 -17.59
CA LEU A 53 -4.99 -4.66 -17.25
C LEU A 53 -5.34 -3.58 -18.28
N GLU A 54 -5.27 -3.90 -19.57
CA GLU A 54 -5.67 -2.99 -20.64
C GLU A 54 -7.14 -2.58 -20.50
N ARG A 55 -8.07 -3.55 -20.40
CA ARG A 55 -9.51 -3.27 -20.22
C ARG A 55 -9.78 -2.39 -19.00
N ARG A 56 -9.13 -2.65 -17.86
CA ARG A 56 -9.32 -1.83 -16.65
C ARG A 56 -8.82 -0.40 -16.83
N MET A 57 -7.67 -0.22 -17.49
CA MET A 57 -7.16 1.10 -17.82
C MET A 57 -8.04 1.84 -18.83
N ASP A 58 -8.62 1.13 -19.80
CA ASP A 58 -9.57 1.71 -20.77
C ASP A 58 -10.84 2.20 -20.04
N LEU A 59 -11.45 1.36 -19.19
CA LEU A 59 -12.62 1.76 -18.39
C LEU A 59 -12.35 2.94 -17.46
N TRP A 60 -11.14 2.99 -16.89
CA TRP A 60 -10.72 4.13 -16.09
C TRP A 60 -10.61 5.42 -16.92
N GLU A 61 -10.01 5.35 -18.10
CA GLU A 61 -9.89 6.48 -19.03
C GLU A 61 -11.26 6.95 -19.57
N GLU A 62 -12.23 6.04 -19.70
CA GLU A 62 -13.63 6.34 -20.03
C GLU A 62 -14.41 6.99 -18.87
N GLY A 63 -13.81 7.13 -17.68
CA GLY A 63 -14.45 7.71 -16.49
C GLY A 63 -15.38 6.75 -15.74
N LYS A 64 -15.36 5.45 -16.06
CA LYS A 64 -16.19 4.41 -15.42
C LYS A 64 -15.53 3.82 -14.18
N ALA A 65 -14.88 4.66 -13.37
CA ALA A 65 -14.15 4.23 -12.19
C ALA A 65 -15.05 3.57 -11.14
N THR A 66 -16.27 4.10 -10.93
CA THR A 66 -17.25 3.54 -9.98
C THR A 66 -17.67 2.13 -10.38
N SER A 67 -18.13 1.93 -11.62
CA SER A 67 -18.52 0.61 -12.12
C SER A 67 -17.36 -0.40 -12.08
N LEU A 68 -16.13 0.08 -12.21
CA LEU A 68 -14.94 -0.76 -12.12
C LEU A 68 -14.66 -1.20 -10.68
N VAL A 69 -14.92 -0.33 -9.69
CA VAL A 69 -14.86 -0.67 -8.26
C VAL A 69 -15.98 -1.64 -7.91
N ASP A 70 -17.23 -1.33 -8.25
CA ASP A 70 -18.39 -2.17 -7.92
C ASP A 70 -18.20 -3.61 -8.44
N GLY A 71 -17.82 -3.74 -9.72
CA GLY A 71 -17.60 -5.06 -10.33
C GLY A 71 -16.42 -5.82 -9.72
N LEU A 72 -15.43 -5.12 -9.15
CA LEU A 72 -14.33 -5.74 -8.43
C LEU A 72 -14.71 -6.16 -7.02
N GLU A 73 -15.50 -5.36 -6.33
CA GLU A 73 -16.04 -5.69 -5.01
C GLU A 73 -16.89 -6.96 -5.11
N ASP A 74 -17.79 -7.02 -6.09
CA ASP A 74 -18.61 -8.22 -6.37
C ASP A 74 -17.72 -9.44 -6.66
N GLU A 75 -16.67 -9.29 -7.45
CA GLU A 75 -15.73 -10.38 -7.75
C GLU A 75 -14.99 -10.84 -6.49
N CYS A 76 -14.51 -9.91 -5.66
CA CYS A 76 -13.75 -10.22 -4.45
C CYS A 76 -14.64 -10.87 -3.38
N LEU A 77 -15.86 -10.38 -3.19
CA LEU A 77 -16.85 -10.97 -2.28
C LEU A 77 -17.26 -12.37 -2.74
N SER A 78 -17.41 -12.57 -4.06
CA SER A 78 -17.74 -13.89 -4.63
C SER A 78 -16.57 -14.88 -4.57
N ALA A 79 -15.34 -14.38 -4.61
CA ALA A 79 -14.12 -15.20 -4.54
C ALA A 79 -13.77 -15.67 -3.12
N ASN A 80 -14.55 -15.31 -2.09
CA ASN A 80 -14.39 -15.76 -0.71
C ASN A 80 -14.79 -17.25 -0.52
N GLY A 81 -14.22 -18.13 -1.35
CA GLY A 81 -14.21 -19.57 -1.16
C GLY A 81 -13.04 -19.96 -0.25
N GLY A 82 -13.37 -20.29 1.00
CA GLY A 82 -12.61 -21.06 1.99
C GLY A 82 -11.09 -21.15 1.85
N GLY A 83 -10.38 -20.52 2.79
CA GLY A 83 -8.98 -20.83 3.06
C GLY A 83 -8.83 -22.28 3.52
N GLY A 84 -8.66 -23.19 2.57
CA GLY A 84 -8.22 -24.55 2.86
C GLY A 84 -6.88 -24.52 3.59
N ALA A 85 -6.64 -25.54 4.42
CA ALA A 85 -5.38 -25.72 5.13
C ALA A 85 -4.21 -25.55 4.14
N ARG A 86 -3.22 -24.73 4.50
CA ARG A 86 -2.03 -24.53 3.67
C ARG A 86 -1.28 -25.86 3.58
N ASP A 87 -1.39 -26.48 2.42
CA ASP A 87 -0.55 -27.61 2.03
C ASP A 87 0.94 -27.24 2.16
N GLU A 88 1.79 -28.20 2.50
CA GLU A 88 3.24 -28.02 2.61
C GLU A 88 3.83 -27.46 1.30
N GLU A 89 3.30 -27.92 0.16
CA GLU A 89 3.70 -27.40 -1.14
C GLU A 89 3.35 -25.92 -1.32
N ALA A 90 2.21 -25.48 -0.78
CA ALA A 90 1.83 -24.07 -0.80
C ALA A 90 2.76 -23.22 0.10
N MET A 91 3.20 -23.77 1.24
CA MET A 91 4.20 -23.12 2.10
C MET A 91 5.57 -23.03 1.42
N ALA A 92 6.02 -24.08 0.75
CA ALA A 92 7.27 -24.08 -0.01
C ALA A 92 7.23 -23.07 -1.17
N ARG A 93 6.12 -23.01 -1.92
CA ARG A 93 5.91 -22.00 -2.97
C ARG A 93 5.91 -20.57 -2.42
N ALA A 94 5.27 -20.34 -1.28
CA ALA A 94 5.27 -19.04 -0.61
C ALA A 94 6.68 -18.64 -0.13
N TYR A 95 7.45 -19.58 0.42
CA TYR A 95 8.84 -19.37 0.80
C TYR A 95 9.69 -18.98 -0.41
N ASN A 96 9.64 -19.78 -1.49
CA ASN A 96 10.40 -19.51 -2.72
C ASN A 96 10.06 -18.12 -3.29
N GLY A 97 8.77 -17.75 -3.35
CA GLY A 97 8.35 -16.42 -3.79
C GLY A 97 8.90 -15.28 -2.92
N LYS A 98 8.98 -15.48 -1.60
CA LYS A 98 9.60 -14.49 -0.69
C LYS A 98 11.13 -14.40 -0.88
N VAL A 99 11.81 -15.53 -1.13
CA VAL A 99 13.25 -15.54 -1.42
C VAL A 99 13.55 -14.82 -2.73
N LEU A 100 12.83 -15.16 -3.80
CA LEU A 100 13.01 -14.53 -5.12
C LEU A 100 12.68 -13.03 -5.12
N SER A 101 11.81 -12.56 -4.23
CA SER A 101 11.53 -11.14 -4.03
C SER A 101 12.53 -10.43 -3.09
N GLY A 102 13.59 -11.10 -2.64
CA GLY A 102 14.64 -10.55 -1.77
C GLY A 102 14.26 -10.48 -0.28
N ARG A 103 13.12 -11.06 0.11
CA ARG A 103 12.59 -11.00 1.49
C ARG A 103 13.06 -12.17 2.35
N LEU A 104 14.37 -12.42 2.37
CA LEU A 104 14.98 -13.58 3.07
C LEU A 104 14.54 -13.69 4.54
N ARG A 105 14.60 -12.59 5.30
CA ARG A 105 14.19 -12.60 6.72
C ARG A 105 12.71 -12.96 6.92
N SER A 106 11.82 -12.47 6.05
CA SER A 106 10.39 -12.81 6.11
C SER A 106 10.12 -14.25 5.66
N ALA A 107 10.89 -14.74 4.69
CA ALA A 107 10.82 -16.12 4.22
C ALA A 107 11.21 -17.09 5.36
N CYS A 108 12.36 -16.86 6.00
CA CYS A 108 12.81 -17.69 7.12
C CYS A 108 11.87 -17.62 8.32
N ARG A 109 11.36 -16.43 8.68
CA ARG A 109 10.40 -16.29 9.80
C ARG A 109 9.13 -17.11 9.59
N ASN A 110 8.64 -17.21 8.35
CA ASN A 110 7.46 -18.00 8.03
C ASN A 110 7.66 -19.52 8.25
N LEU A 111 8.88 -20.03 8.09
CA LEU A 111 9.19 -21.46 8.30
C LEU A 111 9.49 -21.76 9.77
N VAL A 112 10.20 -20.85 10.44
CA VAL A 112 10.72 -21.04 11.80
C VAL A 112 9.74 -20.45 12.82
N ASN A 113 8.46 -20.79 12.69
CA ASN A 113 7.36 -20.17 13.43
C ASN A 113 7.74 -19.89 14.89
N LYS A 114 7.95 -18.62 15.24
CA LYS A 114 8.06 -18.19 16.64
C LYS A 114 6.70 -17.62 16.98
N ASP A 115 5.88 -18.42 17.66
CA ASP A 115 4.55 -18.08 18.20
C ASP A 115 4.60 -16.98 19.29
N CYS A 116 5.38 -15.92 19.06
CA CYS A 116 5.66 -14.87 20.04
C CYS A 116 5.19 -13.48 19.55
N GLY A 117 4.28 -13.42 18.57
CA GLY A 117 3.90 -12.17 17.90
C GLY A 117 2.39 -11.96 17.73
N GLY A 118 1.56 -12.55 18.59
CA GLY A 118 0.12 -12.31 18.59
C GLY A 118 -0.24 -10.95 19.22
N VAL A 119 -1.36 -10.38 18.77
CA VAL A 119 -2.00 -9.25 19.46
C VAL A 119 -2.65 -9.81 20.72
N LEU A 120 -2.23 -9.32 21.89
CA LEU A 120 -2.91 -9.65 23.13
C LEU A 120 -4.28 -8.97 23.18
N GLN A 121 -5.31 -9.70 23.59
CA GLN A 121 -6.65 -9.13 23.74
C GLN A 121 -6.69 -8.15 24.93
N PRO A 122 -7.65 -7.20 24.96
CA PRO A 122 -7.74 -6.18 26.02
C PRO A 122 -7.76 -6.77 27.44
N ASP A 123 -8.41 -7.93 27.60
CA ASP A 123 -8.59 -8.61 28.88
C ASP A 123 -7.44 -9.57 29.23
N GLU A 124 -6.56 -9.88 28.27
CA GLU A 124 -5.41 -10.76 28.51
C GLU A 124 -4.36 -10.08 29.38
N ALA A 125 -3.66 -10.87 30.18
CA ALA A 125 -2.59 -10.37 31.03
C ALA A 125 -1.39 -9.91 30.19
N CYS A 126 -0.94 -8.68 30.42
CA CYS A 126 0.28 -8.18 29.82
C CYS A 126 1.49 -8.99 30.32
N THR A 127 2.29 -9.49 29.39
CA THR A 127 3.48 -10.32 29.67
C THR A 127 4.53 -9.68 30.58
N LYS A 128 4.50 -8.35 30.74
CA LYS A 128 5.45 -7.61 31.59
C LYS A 128 4.90 -7.27 32.97
N THR A 129 3.61 -6.98 33.08
CA THR A 129 3.01 -6.39 34.29
C THR A 129 1.96 -7.28 34.95
N GLY A 130 1.52 -8.35 34.29
CA GLY A 130 0.47 -9.26 34.79
C GLY A 130 -0.95 -8.66 34.85
N LYS A 131 -1.08 -7.34 34.66
CA LYS A 131 -2.36 -6.61 34.57
C LYS A 131 -3.01 -6.78 33.20
N PRO A 132 -4.34 -6.64 33.08
CA PRO A 132 -5.00 -6.67 31.77
C PRO A 132 -4.41 -5.59 30.85
N VAL A 133 -4.27 -5.92 29.57
CA VAL A 133 -3.66 -5.05 28.55
C VAL A 133 -4.38 -3.70 28.49
N LEU A 134 -5.70 -3.66 28.62
CA LEU A 134 -6.48 -2.43 28.58
C LEU A 134 -6.05 -1.43 29.65
N ASP A 135 -5.82 -1.89 30.89
CA ASP A 135 -5.42 -1.02 32.00
C ASP A 135 -3.99 -0.51 31.82
N VAL A 136 -3.10 -1.35 31.31
CA VAL A 136 -1.73 -0.95 30.96
C VAL A 136 -1.75 0.11 29.86
N LEU A 137 -2.57 -0.06 28.82
CA LEU A 137 -2.72 0.92 27.76
C LEU A 137 -3.32 2.23 28.30
N ARG A 138 -4.39 2.17 29.10
CA ARG A 138 -4.97 3.35 29.76
C ARG A 138 -3.97 4.09 30.64
N SER A 139 -3.08 3.38 31.33
CA SER A 139 -2.03 4.01 32.14
C SER A 139 -0.95 4.71 31.31
N LYS A 140 -0.71 4.25 30.07
CA LYS A 140 0.30 4.83 29.17
C LYS A 140 -0.21 6.03 28.40
N HIS A 141 -1.51 6.08 28.15
CA HIS A 141 -2.12 7.17 27.41
C HIS A 141 -2.68 8.20 28.38
N PRO A 142 -2.25 9.48 28.30
CA PRO A 142 -2.89 10.54 29.07
C PRO A 142 -4.38 10.61 28.73
N GLN A 143 -5.19 11.12 29.66
CA GLN A 143 -6.60 11.37 29.39
C GLN A 143 -6.73 12.19 28.10
N MET A 144 -7.64 11.76 27.23
CA MET A 144 -7.91 12.42 25.95
C MET A 144 -8.19 13.90 26.25
N ARG A 145 -7.41 14.80 25.64
CA ARG A 145 -7.70 16.22 25.78
C ARG A 145 -8.98 16.49 25.01
N ASP A 146 -10.00 16.97 25.72
CA ASP A 146 -11.18 17.51 25.07
C ASP A 146 -10.76 18.77 24.30
N CYS A 147 -10.92 18.73 22.98
CA CYS A 147 -10.77 19.91 22.16
C CYS A 147 -12.11 20.67 22.22
N PRO A 148 -12.19 21.87 22.81
CA PRO A 148 -13.44 22.61 22.87
C PRO A 148 -13.90 22.93 21.44
N LEU A 149 -15.10 22.46 21.08
CA LEU A 149 -15.71 22.63 19.74
C LEU A 149 -16.39 24.00 19.60
N ASP A 150 -16.51 24.72 20.71
CA ASP A 150 -17.38 25.87 20.95
C ASP A 150 -16.62 27.21 20.84
N GLY A 151 -15.31 27.17 20.62
CA GLY A 151 -14.45 28.34 20.53
C GLY A 151 -13.91 28.58 19.12
N ARG A 152 -14.08 29.82 18.63
CA ARG A 152 -13.42 30.35 17.44
C ARG A 152 -11.90 30.08 17.54
N ASP A 153 -11.42 29.17 16.69
CA ASP A 153 -10.03 28.70 16.52
C ASP A 153 -9.70 27.39 17.29
N PRO A 154 -9.94 26.21 16.68
CA PRO A 154 -9.44 24.95 17.20
C PRO A 154 -7.91 24.95 17.05
N ALA A 155 -7.21 25.44 18.07
CA ALA A 155 -5.74 25.50 18.13
C ALA A 155 -5.14 24.08 18.31
N THR A 156 -5.52 23.14 17.45
CA THR A 156 -4.89 21.82 17.30
C THR A 156 -3.43 21.96 16.86
N PHE A 157 -3.11 23.09 16.21
CA PHE A 157 -1.76 23.47 15.84
C PHE A 157 -1.41 24.81 16.49
N GLU A 158 -0.25 24.86 17.14
CA GLU A 158 0.32 26.12 17.62
C GLU A 158 0.50 27.08 16.43
N ARG A 159 0.03 28.31 16.57
CA ARG A 159 0.31 29.36 15.59
C ARG A 159 1.76 29.79 15.79
N TYR A 160 2.59 29.55 14.78
CA TYR A 160 3.96 30.05 14.75
C TYR A 160 3.98 31.43 14.12
N ASP A 161 4.66 32.40 14.75
CA ASP A 161 4.82 33.77 14.25
C ASP A 161 5.52 33.83 12.89
N ARG A 162 6.32 32.80 12.57
CA ARG A 162 7.03 32.66 11.31
C ARG A 162 6.78 31.28 10.73
N CYS A 163 6.30 31.25 9.50
CA CYS A 163 6.27 30.07 8.65
C CYS A 163 7.18 30.34 7.44
N PRO A 164 8.48 29.97 7.51
CA PRO A 164 9.40 30.15 6.39
C PRO A 164 8.86 29.43 5.14
N ALA A 165 9.01 30.05 3.97
CA ALA A 165 8.64 29.40 2.71
C ALA A 165 9.49 28.13 2.53
N PRO A 166 8.88 26.97 2.20
CA PRO A 166 9.64 25.75 1.97
C PRO A 166 10.53 25.91 0.74
N LEU A 167 11.82 25.63 0.88
CA LEU A 167 12.72 25.54 -0.27
C LEU A 167 12.36 24.29 -1.08
N PRO A 168 12.16 24.38 -2.41
CA PRO A 168 11.89 23.19 -3.21
C PRO A 168 13.08 22.23 -3.13
N PRO A 169 12.87 20.94 -2.79
CA PRO A 169 13.95 19.98 -2.69
C PRO A 169 14.52 19.67 -4.09
N SER A 170 15.85 19.70 -4.22
CA SER A 170 16.53 19.22 -5.42
C SER A 170 16.67 17.69 -5.35
N ILE A 171 15.78 16.96 -6.03
CA ILE A 171 15.82 15.49 -6.06
C ILE A 171 16.47 15.06 -7.39
N THR A 172 17.66 14.46 -7.29
CA THR A 172 18.37 13.88 -8.46
C THR A 172 18.03 12.40 -8.65
N GLU A 173 18.26 11.88 -9.86
CA GLU A 173 18.05 10.45 -10.16
C GLU A 173 18.86 9.53 -9.23
N GLU A 174 20.08 9.93 -8.87
CA GLU A 174 20.93 9.19 -7.93
C GLU A 174 20.31 9.09 -6.54
N VAL A 175 19.68 10.17 -6.06
CA VAL A 175 18.97 10.18 -4.78
C VAL A 175 17.79 9.21 -4.84
N VAL A 176 17.01 9.23 -5.93
CA VAL A 176 15.89 8.30 -6.12
C VAL A 176 16.37 6.86 -6.16
N ALA A 177 17.43 6.55 -6.89
CA ALA A 177 18.01 5.21 -6.95
C ALA A 177 18.50 4.72 -5.57
N LYS A 178 19.16 5.60 -4.81
CA LYS A 178 19.63 5.32 -3.45
C LYS A 178 18.46 5.06 -2.49
N VAL A 179 17.38 5.85 -2.58
CA VAL A 179 16.19 5.65 -1.75
C VAL A 179 15.45 4.37 -2.16
N ALA A 180 15.22 4.17 -3.46
CA ALA A 180 14.52 3.01 -4.01
C ALA A 180 15.19 1.67 -3.62
N SER A 181 16.53 1.62 -3.60
CA SER A 181 17.28 0.43 -3.15
C SER A 181 17.14 0.13 -1.66
N LYS A 182 16.77 1.13 -0.85
CA LYS A 182 16.58 1.02 0.60
C LYS A 182 15.11 0.92 1.01
N LEU A 183 14.18 1.00 0.06
CA LEU A 183 12.75 0.86 0.35
C LEU A 183 12.49 -0.51 0.98
N SER A 184 11.81 -0.48 2.12
CA SER A 184 11.36 -1.67 2.82
C SER A 184 9.94 -1.44 3.32
N GLY A 185 9.12 -2.49 3.27
CA GLY A 185 7.71 -2.37 3.57
C GLY A 185 6.88 -3.42 2.84
N THR A 186 5.84 -3.89 3.50
CA THR A 186 4.81 -4.75 2.92
C THR A 186 3.77 -3.93 2.18
N ALA A 187 2.82 -4.60 1.54
CA ALA A 187 1.71 -3.94 0.87
C ALA A 187 0.90 -3.06 1.84
N GLY A 188 0.67 -1.81 1.46
CA GLY A 188 -0.26 -0.89 2.13
C GLY A 188 -1.70 -1.02 1.60
N PRO A 189 -2.59 -0.05 1.87
CA PRO A 189 -3.99 -0.08 1.41
C PRO A 189 -4.14 -0.12 -0.12
N SER A 190 -3.15 0.38 -0.87
CA SER A 190 -3.09 0.28 -2.33
C SER A 190 -2.65 -1.10 -2.85
N GLY A 191 -2.25 -2.03 -1.97
CA GLY A 191 -1.66 -3.32 -2.36
C GLY A 191 -0.20 -3.22 -2.86
N VAL A 192 0.37 -2.02 -2.94
CA VAL A 192 1.76 -1.82 -3.42
C VAL A 192 2.75 -2.05 -2.31
N ASP A 193 3.73 -2.89 -2.57
CA ASP A 193 4.84 -3.13 -1.66
C ASP A 193 6.11 -2.38 -2.10
N ALA A 194 7.11 -2.36 -1.21
CA ALA A 194 8.37 -1.66 -1.47
C ALA A 194 9.10 -2.13 -2.73
N VAL A 195 8.98 -3.41 -3.08
CA VAL A 195 9.66 -4.00 -4.25
C VAL A 195 8.98 -3.57 -5.55
N ALA A 196 7.64 -3.57 -5.57
CA ALA A 196 6.86 -3.07 -6.68
C ALA A 196 7.15 -1.58 -6.91
N LEU A 197 7.11 -0.76 -5.86
CA LEU A 197 7.39 0.67 -5.96
C LEU A 197 8.82 0.95 -6.44
N ALA A 198 9.82 0.26 -5.88
CA ALA A 198 11.20 0.40 -6.36
C ALA A 198 11.35 0.03 -7.85
N ASN A 199 10.62 -0.99 -8.32
CA ASN A 199 10.61 -1.34 -9.73
C ASN A 199 9.92 -0.27 -10.60
N TRP A 200 8.88 0.38 -10.10
CA TRP A 200 8.18 1.45 -10.81
C TRP A 200 9.06 2.68 -11.00
N LEU A 201 9.87 3.02 -9.99
CA LEU A 201 10.79 4.15 -10.02
C LEU A 201 12.03 3.91 -10.90
N LEU A 202 12.44 2.66 -11.14
CA LEU A 202 13.74 2.37 -11.77
C LEU A 202 13.66 1.67 -13.13
N ARG A 203 12.58 0.94 -13.45
CA ARG A 203 12.60 -0.04 -14.55
C ARG A 203 11.85 0.36 -15.82
N PHE A 204 11.12 1.47 -15.84
CA PHE A 204 10.26 1.86 -16.98
C PHE A 204 10.79 3.06 -17.80
N GLY A 205 12.02 3.53 -17.55
CA GLY A 205 12.67 4.55 -18.36
C GLY A 205 12.01 5.92 -18.20
N GLN A 206 11.63 6.56 -19.32
CA GLN A 206 11.01 7.90 -19.30
C GLN A 206 9.76 7.97 -18.42
N GLU A 207 8.94 6.92 -18.39
CA GLU A 207 7.73 6.91 -17.55
C GLU A 207 8.08 6.82 -16.06
N SER A 208 9.18 6.14 -15.71
CA SER A 208 9.69 6.11 -14.34
C SER A 208 10.27 7.46 -13.91
N GLN A 209 10.85 8.22 -14.84
CA GLN A 209 11.41 9.54 -14.59
C GLN A 209 10.32 10.61 -14.41
N ALA A 210 9.15 10.40 -15.01
CA ALA A 210 8.02 11.33 -14.92
C ALA A 210 7.20 11.20 -13.61
N LEU A 211 7.38 10.09 -12.88
CA LEU A 211 6.73 9.76 -11.61
C LEU A 211 7.23 10.69 -10.49
#